data_AF-A0A5K0XIP0-F1
#
_entry.id   AF-A0A5K0XIP0-F1
#
_cell.length_a   1.000
_cell.length_b   1.000
_cell.length_c   1.000
_cell.angle_alpha   90.00
_cell.angle_beta   90.00
_cell.angle_gamma   90.00
#
_symmetry.space_group_name_H-M   'P 1'
#
loop_
_entity.id
_entity.type
_entity.pdbx_description
1 polymer ?
#
loop_
_entity_poly.entity_id
_entity_poly.type
_entity_poly.pdbx_seq_one_letter_code
_entity_poly.pdbx_strand_id
1 'polypeptide(L)' 'PCAEMILRFQKCASVGELTVSYEKYLSSKCSGVAGIKPINRLPAVLS' A
#
# COMPACT_ATOMS: atom_id res chain seq x y z
N PRO A 1 -6.05 -14.42 5.14
CA PRO A 1 -5.78 -14.60 3.69
C PRO A 1 -4.75 -13.58 3.18
N CYS A 2 -4.03 -13.85 2.09
CA CYS A 2 -2.95 -13.00 1.54
C CYS A 2 -3.34 -11.52 1.40
N ALA A 3 -4.57 -11.24 0.97
CA ALA A 3 -5.10 -9.88 0.82
C ALA A 3 -5.07 -9.04 2.11
N GLU A 4 -5.30 -9.67 3.27
CA GLU A 4 -5.31 -8.99 4.58
C GLU A 4 -3.91 -8.46 4.92
N MET A 5 -2.90 -9.27 4.61
CA MET A 5 -1.50 -8.93 4.82
C MET A 5 -1.08 -7.78 3.89
N ILE A 6 -1.45 -7.85 2.61
CA ILE A 6 -1.18 -6.79 1.62
C ILE A 6 -1.81 -5.47 2.08
N LEU A 7 -3.05 -5.49 2.57
CA LEU A 7 -3.71 -4.28 3.04
C LEU A 7 -2.99 -3.65 4.24
N ARG A 8 -2.47 -4.46 5.16
CA ARG A 8 -1.66 -3.97 6.30
C ARG A 8 -0.35 -3.36 5.81
N PHE A 9 0.33 -4.00 4.85
CA PHE A 9 1.55 -3.44 4.26
C PHE A 9 1.29 -2.11 3.55
N GLN A 10 0.22 -2.00 2.77
CA GLN A 10 -0.10 -0.75 2.07
C GLN A 10 -0.37 0.39 3.07
N LYS A 11 -1.08 0.13 4.16
CA LYS A 11 -1.35 1.12 5.22
C LYS A 11 -0.08 1.60 5.94
N CYS A 12 0.93 0.74 6.02
CA CYS A 12 2.21 1.06 6.67
C CYS A 12 3.33 1.38 5.67
N ALA A 13 3.05 1.48 4.37
CA ALA A 13 4.09 1.58 3.35
C ALA A 13 4.91 2.88 3.48
N SER A 14 4.29 3.97 3.94
CA SER A 14 4.93 5.28 4.12
C SER A 14 5.74 5.40 5.43
N VAL A 15 5.90 4.32 6.19
CA VAL A 15 6.61 4.34 7.49
C VAL A 15 7.68 3.26 7.58
N GLY A 16 8.71 3.51 8.38
CA GLY A 16 9.74 2.52 8.72
C GLY A 16 10.56 2.04 7.50
N GLU A 17 10.96 0.77 7.51
CA GLU A 17 11.81 0.17 6.45
C GLU A 17 11.12 0.02 5.09
N LEU A 18 9.80 0.16 5.03
CA LEU A 18 9.03 0.10 3.78
C LEU A 18 9.10 1.40 2.97
N THR A 19 9.65 2.46 3.56
CA THR A 19 9.69 3.81 2.98
C THR A 19 10.46 3.87 1.66
N VAL A 20 11.54 3.09 1.50
CA VAL A 20 12.34 3.08 0.26
C VAL A 20 11.51 2.61 -0.95
N SER A 21 10.66 1.60 -0.75
CA SER A 21 9.74 1.12 -1.79
C SER A 21 8.63 2.14 -2.02
N TYR A 22 8.10 2.72 -0.96
CA TYR A 22 7.08 3.76 -1.04
C TYR A 22 7.56 4.98 -1.84
N GLU A 23 8.74 5.51 -1.56
CA GLU A 23 9.33 6.65 -2.27
C GLU A 23 9.55 6.35 -3.76
N LYS A 24 10.04 5.15 -4.09
CA LYS A 24 10.21 4.71 -5.49
C LYS A 24 8.89 4.78 -6.26
N TYR A 25 7.82 4.24 -5.68
CA TYR A 25 6.51 4.17 -6.32
C TYR A 25 5.66 5.43 -6.12
N LEU A 26 6.09 6.37 -5.25
CA LEU A 26 5.53 7.72 -5.15
C LEU A 26 6.07 8.65 -6.24
N SER A 27 7.24 8.34 -6.79
CA SER A 27 7.84 9.08 -7.90
C SER A 27 6.87 9.24 -9.07
N SER A 28 6.92 10.40 -9.73
CA SER A 28 6.19 10.67 -10.97
C SER A 28 6.56 9.70 -12.09
N LYS A 29 7.74 9.08 -12.04
CA LYS A 29 8.17 8.01 -12.96
C LYS A 29 7.34 6.73 -12.83
N CYS A 30 6.68 6.54 -11.69
CA CYS A 30 5.80 5.41 -11.39
C CYS A 30 4.34 5.85 -11.19
N SER A 31 3.95 6.99 -11.79
CA SER A 31 2.58 7.53 -11.70
C SER A 31 2.09 7.83 -10.28
N GLY A 32 2.99 7.89 -9.29
CA GLY A 32 2.62 8.17 -7.90
C GLY A 32 1.74 7.12 -7.22
N VAL A 33 1.77 5.86 -7.68
CA VAL A 33 0.86 4.80 -7.20
C VAL A 33 0.96 4.50 -5.71
N ALA A 34 2.11 4.75 -5.07
CA ALA A 34 2.26 4.59 -3.62
C ALA A 34 1.42 5.60 -2.82
N GLY A 35 1.12 6.77 -3.40
CA GLY A 35 0.29 7.80 -2.76
C GLY A 35 -1.21 7.49 -2.75
N ILE A 36 -1.65 6.42 -3.41
CA ILE A 36 -3.06 6.04 -3.47
C ILE A 36 -3.52 5.63 -2.06
N LYS A 37 -4.56 6.31 -1.57
CA LYS A 37 -5.14 6.05 -0.25
C LYS A 37 -5.58 4.58 -0.15
N PRO A 38 -5.10 3.81 0.84
CA PRO A 38 -5.54 2.44 1.05
C PRO A 38 -7.03 2.35 1.37
N ILE A 39 -7.66 1.24 1.01
CA ILE A 39 -9.02 0.93 1.45
C ILE A 39 -9.07 0.67 2.97
N ASN A 40 -10.21 0.94 3.60
CA ASN A 40 -10.33 0.78 5.06
C ASN A 40 -10.35 -0.69 5.49
N ARG A 41 -11.06 -1.54 4.73
CA ARG A 41 -11.22 -2.98 4.98
C ARG A 41 -11.35 -3.72 3.65
N LEU A 42 -11.02 -5.00 3.64
CA LEU A 42 -11.29 -5.85 2.48
C LEU A 42 -12.82 -5.98 2.25
N PRO A 43 -13.26 -6.10 0.99
CA PRO A 43 -14.64 -6.47 0.68
C PRO A 43 -15.00 -7.81 1.29
N ALA A 44 -16.25 -7.97 1.76
CA ALA A 44 -16.73 -9.21 2.39
C ALA A 44 -16.68 -10.45 1.47
N VAL A 45 -16.55 -10.24 0.16
CA VAL A 45 -16.40 -11.31 -0.83
C VAL A 45 -14.94 -11.82 -0.91
N LEU A 46 -14.00 -11.06 -0.35
CA LEU A 46 -12.55 -11.32 -0.36
C LEU A 46 -11.98 -11.59 1.05
N SER A 47 -12.82 -11.55 2.10
CA SER A 47 -12.44 -11.73 3.51
C SER A 47 -12.56 -13.17 3.96
#